data_AF-A0A2I0QMF4-F1
#
_entry.id   AF-A0A2I0QMF4-F1
#
_cell.length_a   1.000
_cell.length_b   1.000
_cell.length_c   1.000
_cell.angle_alpha   90.00
_cell.angle_beta   90.00
_cell.angle_gamma   90.00
#
_symmetry.space_group_name_H-M   'P 1'
#
loop_
_entity.id
_entity.type
_entity.pdbx_description
1 polymer ?
#
loop_
_entity_poly.entity_id
_entity_poly.type
_entity_poly.pdbx_seq_one_letter_code
_entity_poly.pdbx_strand_id
1 'polypeptide(L)'
;MKNNDFINKIITGDALEVLAKIEDDSIDVVLTDPPYFLDKLDNNWKYTEVPDKKYCIVVKSLPAGMKFDRQQGINLYNWFLNVSKELYRVLKKGGFFFSFSSPRLYHRMASAVDDAGFMIRDCFVWIYTQNQPKAMGLNHFIDKLDINKSAKEELKKKLSGWKTPQIKSCFEPIIVAQKPPDKTFLENIINNEVGLFNTNIKVGDNMYPSNILTIDHISEIMDKSFLVGKPTKNERGDYNFHMTVKPLAICEHIIKLSAFSKDAVILDPFVGSGTTAVAAKNAGKNFIGIDSNPEYTKIALERLNNLQHRLL
;
A
#
# COMPACT_ATOMS: atom_id res chain seq x y z
N MET A 1 2.47 -27.36 9.20
CA MET A 1 3.08 -27.28 7.86
C MET A 1 4.32 -26.44 8.05
N LYS A 2 5.50 -26.91 7.64
CA LYS A 2 6.74 -26.12 7.82
C LYS A 2 6.66 -24.91 6.90
N ASN A 3 7.16 -23.75 7.29
CA ASN A 3 7.15 -22.55 6.43
C ASN A 3 7.76 -22.78 5.03
N ASN A 4 8.59 -23.82 4.86
CA ASN A 4 9.09 -24.33 3.58
C ASN A 4 8.00 -24.56 2.52
N ASP A 5 6.77 -24.87 2.93
CA ASP A 5 5.65 -25.06 1.99
C ASP A 5 5.18 -23.74 1.36
N PHE A 6 5.57 -22.58 1.93
CA PHE A 6 5.16 -21.24 1.50
C PHE A 6 6.32 -20.40 0.96
N ILE A 7 7.55 -20.62 1.44
CA ILE A 7 8.73 -19.83 1.06
C ILE A 7 8.94 -19.83 -0.45
N ASN A 8 9.17 -18.63 -0.98
CA ASN A 8 9.38 -18.30 -2.39
C ASN A 8 8.20 -18.69 -3.30
N LYS A 9 6.97 -18.63 -2.78
CA LYS A 9 5.75 -18.91 -3.53
C LYS A 9 4.79 -17.73 -3.55
N ILE A 10 4.00 -17.70 -4.62
CA ILE A 10 2.77 -16.93 -4.72
C ILE A 10 1.60 -17.90 -4.50
N ILE A 11 0.74 -17.57 -3.55
CA ILE A 11 -0.37 -18.42 -3.11
C ILE A 11 -1.68 -17.72 -3.48
N THR A 12 -2.53 -18.40 -4.24
CA THR A 12 -3.89 -17.92 -4.49
C THR A 12 -4.80 -18.35 -3.34
N GLY A 13 -5.38 -17.40 -2.62
CA GLY A 13 -6.28 -17.69 -1.50
C GLY A 13 -6.64 -16.46 -0.66
N ASP A 14 -7.59 -16.62 0.26
CA ASP A 14 -7.90 -15.59 1.24
C ASP A 14 -6.71 -15.40 2.20
N ALA A 15 -6.37 -14.14 2.48
CA ALA A 15 -5.22 -13.81 3.30
C ALA A 15 -5.31 -14.41 4.71
N LEU A 16 -6.47 -14.32 5.38
CA LEU A 16 -6.62 -14.84 6.75
C LEU A 16 -6.54 -16.36 6.78
N GLU A 17 -7.12 -17.05 5.79
CA GLU A 17 -7.06 -18.51 5.70
C GLU A 17 -5.65 -19.04 5.44
N VAL A 18 -4.86 -18.32 4.64
CA VAL A 18 -3.46 -18.70 4.35
C VAL A 18 -2.56 -18.33 5.53
N LEU A 19 -2.70 -17.13 6.10
CA LEU A 19 -1.94 -16.69 7.28
C LEU A 19 -2.10 -17.66 8.45
N ALA A 20 -3.32 -18.16 8.70
CA ALA A 20 -3.60 -19.14 9.76
C ALA A 20 -2.79 -20.45 9.64
N LYS A 21 -2.22 -20.74 8.46
CA LYS A 21 -1.38 -21.94 8.21
C LYS A 21 0.12 -21.66 8.31
N ILE A 22 0.52 -20.39 8.39
CA ILE A 22 1.91 -19.95 8.57
C ILE A 22 2.25 -20.02 10.06
N GLU A 23 3.46 -20.49 10.39
CA GLU A 23 3.90 -20.65 11.78
C GLU A 23 4.09 -19.28 12.47
N ASP A 24 3.87 -19.26 13.78
CA ASP A 24 4.15 -18.09 14.63
C ASP A 24 5.62 -17.69 14.54
N ASP A 25 5.91 -16.38 14.68
CA ASP A 25 7.28 -15.85 14.75
C ASP A 25 8.22 -16.36 13.62
N SER A 26 7.69 -16.49 12.41
CA SER A 26 8.42 -17.06 11.25
C SER A 26 8.78 -16.04 10.17
N ILE A 27 8.15 -14.87 10.19
CA ILE A 27 8.32 -13.82 9.19
C ILE A 27 9.24 -12.72 9.71
N ASP A 28 10.17 -12.23 8.89
CA ASP A 28 11.12 -11.19 9.28
C ASP A 28 10.58 -9.78 9.04
N VAL A 29 9.91 -9.58 7.90
CA VAL A 29 9.32 -8.30 7.50
C VAL A 29 7.98 -8.54 6.83
N VAL A 30 6.96 -7.79 7.23
CA VAL A 30 5.71 -7.66 6.46
C VAL A 30 5.79 -6.37 5.66
N LEU A 31 5.60 -6.44 4.34
CA LEU A 31 5.50 -5.29 3.44
C LEU A 31 4.29 -5.48 2.53
N THR A 32 3.26 -4.64 2.67
CA THR A 32 1.97 -4.91 2.03
C THR A 32 1.19 -3.66 1.63
N ASP A 33 0.28 -3.82 0.67
CA ASP A 33 -0.65 -2.81 0.19
C ASP A 33 -2.08 -3.36 0.21
N PRO A 34 -2.81 -3.22 1.32
CA PRO A 34 -4.14 -3.79 1.45
C PRO A 34 -5.17 -3.03 0.61
N PRO A 35 -6.27 -3.69 0.19
CA PRO A 35 -7.39 -3.02 -0.46
C PRO A 35 -8.02 -1.98 0.48
N TYR A 36 -8.16 -0.73 0.01
CA TYR A 36 -8.67 0.37 0.83
C TYR A 36 -10.19 0.45 0.96
N PHE A 37 -10.93 -0.56 0.50
CA PHE A 37 -12.40 -0.56 0.37
C PHE A 37 -12.97 0.78 -0.12
N LEU A 38 -12.20 1.52 -0.94
CA LEU A 38 -12.67 2.72 -1.61
C LEU A 38 -13.59 2.21 -2.70
N ASP A 39 -14.88 2.12 -2.40
CA ASP A 39 -15.90 1.69 -3.34
C ASP A 39 -15.59 2.27 -4.73
N LYS A 40 -15.40 1.41 -5.74
CA LYS A 40 -15.50 1.75 -7.18
C LYS A 40 -14.56 2.86 -7.69
N LEU A 41 -13.26 2.59 -7.74
CA LEU A 41 -12.28 3.33 -8.56
C LEU A 41 -11.76 2.49 -9.73
N ASP A 42 -12.66 1.84 -10.48
CA ASP A 42 -12.36 1.19 -11.75
C ASP A 42 -13.20 1.75 -12.92
N ASN A 43 -12.79 1.45 -14.15
CA ASN A 43 -13.44 1.93 -15.38
C ASN A 43 -14.75 1.21 -15.71
N ASN A 44 -15.20 0.24 -14.89
CA ASN A 44 -16.39 -0.58 -15.13
C ASN A 44 -17.56 -0.16 -14.22
N TRP A 45 -17.69 1.15 -13.97
CA TRP A 45 -18.75 1.68 -13.12
C TRP A 45 -20.15 1.37 -13.67
N LYS A 46 -20.91 0.56 -12.95
CA LYS A 46 -22.37 0.39 -13.13
C LYS A 46 -23.12 0.91 -11.91
N TYR A 47 -24.01 1.89 -12.14
CA TYR A 47 -24.84 2.48 -11.08
C TYR A 47 -25.75 1.44 -10.39
N THR A 48 -26.07 0.35 -11.09
CA THR A 48 -26.99 -0.71 -10.68
C THR A 48 -26.44 -1.68 -9.63
N GLU A 49 -25.11 -1.69 -9.41
CA GLU A 49 -24.45 -2.60 -8.46
C GLU A 49 -24.05 -1.88 -7.15
N VAL A 50 -24.57 -0.69 -6.89
CA VAL A 50 -24.39 -0.01 -5.60
C VAL A 50 -25.58 -0.41 -4.72
N PRO A 51 -25.39 -1.05 -3.55
CA PRO A 51 -26.50 -1.28 -2.64
C PRO A 51 -27.09 0.07 -2.21
N ASP A 52 -28.40 0.20 -2.37
CA ASP A 52 -29.18 1.41 -2.11
C ASP A 52 -29.27 1.68 -0.60
N LYS A 53 -28.14 2.08 0.02
CA LYS A 53 -28.07 2.30 1.47
C LYS A 53 -28.24 3.78 1.82
N LYS A 54 -29.37 4.03 2.49
CA LYS A 54 -29.89 5.30 3.06
C LYS A 54 -29.02 6.01 4.12
N TYR A 55 -27.72 5.73 4.24
CA TYR A 55 -26.92 6.19 5.40
C TYR A 55 -25.67 7.02 5.08
N CYS A 56 -25.71 7.89 4.06
CA CYS A 56 -24.70 8.94 3.90
C CYS A 56 -25.21 10.26 4.47
N ILE A 57 -24.69 10.65 5.64
CA ILE A 57 -25.08 11.89 6.36
C ILE A 57 -24.38 13.14 5.79
N VAL A 58 -23.25 13.00 5.09
CA VAL A 58 -22.33 14.14 4.91
C VAL A 58 -22.39 14.80 3.51
N VAL A 59 -22.56 14.06 2.40
CA VAL A 59 -22.69 14.67 1.05
C VAL A 59 -23.57 13.81 0.14
N LYS A 60 -24.80 14.25 -0.13
CA LYS A 60 -25.77 13.50 -0.97
C LYS A 60 -25.45 13.54 -2.47
N SER A 61 -24.65 14.50 -2.94
CA SER A 61 -24.39 14.75 -4.36
C SER A 61 -23.22 13.95 -4.96
N LEU A 62 -22.31 13.37 -4.20
CA LEU A 62 -21.16 12.65 -4.77
C LEU A 62 -21.56 11.27 -5.32
N PRO A 63 -20.89 10.70 -6.34
CA PRO A 63 -21.04 9.29 -6.70
C PRO A 63 -20.66 8.38 -5.53
N ALA A 64 -21.24 7.16 -5.45
CA ALA A 64 -21.04 6.24 -4.34
C ALA A 64 -19.56 6.02 -3.96
N GLY A 65 -18.66 5.91 -4.94
CA GLY A 65 -17.22 5.73 -4.71
C GLY A 65 -16.44 6.97 -4.26
N MET A 66 -17.08 8.13 -4.28
CA MET A 66 -16.52 9.40 -3.80
C MET A 66 -17.24 9.91 -2.55
N LYS A 67 -18.32 9.25 -2.12
CA LYS A 67 -19.05 9.62 -0.91
C LYS A 67 -18.18 9.31 0.30
N PHE A 68 -18.14 10.27 1.22
CA PHE A 68 -17.57 10.03 2.52
C PHE A 68 -18.58 9.24 3.36
N ASP A 69 -18.35 7.94 3.51
CA ASP A 69 -19.07 7.11 4.46
C ASP A 69 -18.17 6.79 5.67
N ARG A 70 -18.61 7.20 6.86
CA ARG A 70 -17.92 6.88 8.12
C ARG A 70 -17.93 5.37 8.37
N GLN A 71 -18.99 4.68 7.95
CA GLN A 71 -19.11 3.24 8.13
C GLN A 71 -18.06 2.47 7.32
N GLN A 72 -17.72 2.93 6.12
CA GLN A 72 -16.61 2.38 5.32
C GLN A 72 -15.29 2.38 6.10
N GLY A 73 -14.97 3.48 6.77
CA GLY A 73 -13.76 3.59 7.60
C GLY A 73 -13.79 2.68 8.83
N ILE A 74 -14.95 2.48 9.46
CA ILE A 74 -15.13 1.55 10.59
C ILE A 74 -14.98 0.10 10.12
N ASN A 75 -15.57 -0.26 8.98
CA ASN A 75 -15.46 -1.60 8.42
C ASN A 75 -14.02 -1.92 8.03
N LEU A 76 -13.32 -0.98 7.40
CA LEU A 76 -11.89 -1.13 7.10
C LEU A 76 -11.07 -1.32 8.37
N TYR A 77 -11.30 -0.52 9.42
CA TYR A 77 -10.63 -0.70 10.71
C TYR A 77 -10.86 -2.12 11.27
N ASN A 78 -12.11 -2.57 11.35
CA ASN A 78 -12.44 -3.88 11.92
C ASN A 78 -11.82 -5.04 11.14
N TRP A 79 -11.89 -4.98 9.81
CA TRP A 79 -11.27 -5.97 8.95
C TRP A 79 -9.75 -5.97 9.08
N PHE A 80 -9.13 -4.79 9.02
CA PHE A 80 -7.67 -4.67 9.07
C PHE A 80 -7.11 -5.00 10.45
N LEU A 81 -7.88 -4.82 11.52
CA LEU A 81 -7.53 -5.29 12.88
C LEU A 81 -7.38 -6.80 12.91
N ASN A 82 -8.31 -7.55 12.30
CA ASN A 82 -8.22 -9.01 12.24
C ASN A 82 -7.00 -9.49 11.43
N VAL A 83 -6.75 -8.85 10.29
CA VAL A 83 -5.54 -9.13 9.48
C VAL A 83 -4.29 -8.79 10.29
N SER A 84 -4.25 -7.64 10.95
CA SER A 84 -3.11 -7.20 11.75
C SER A 84 -2.83 -8.14 12.92
N LYS A 85 -3.84 -8.76 13.54
CA LYS A 85 -3.64 -9.78 14.58
C LYS A 85 -2.94 -11.04 14.06
N GLU A 86 -3.32 -11.52 12.88
CA GLU A 86 -2.62 -12.64 12.25
C GLU A 86 -1.19 -12.26 11.83
N LEU A 87 -1.00 -11.04 11.29
CA LEU A 87 0.34 -10.52 10.97
C LEU A 87 1.21 -10.40 12.22
N TYR A 88 0.64 -9.97 13.34
CA TYR A 88 1.33 -9.90 14.63
C TYR A 88 1.79 -11.28 15.09
N ARG A 89 0.95 -12.31 14.93
CA ARG A 89 1.28 -13.69 15.29
C ARG A 89 2.46 -14.22 14.47
N VAL A 90 2.40 -14.10 13.15
CA VAL A 90 3.43 -14.69 12.24
C VAL A 90 4.74 -13.90 12.20
N LEU A 91 4.71 -12.59 12.49
CA LEU A 91 5.92 -11.76 12.49
C LEU A 91 6.79 -12.06 13.72
N LYS A 92 8.10 -12.24 13.51
CA LYS A 92 9.09 -12.36 14.59
C LYS A 92 9.05 -11.18 15.53
N LYS A 93 9.39 -11.41 16.79
CA LYS A 93 9.55 -10.34 17.78
C LYS A 93 10.62 -9.33 17.37
N GLY A 94 10.28 -8.05 17.44
CA GLY A 94 11.07 -6.96 16.87
C GLY A 94 10.99 -6.84 15.34
N GLY A 95 10.29 -7.73 14.63
CA GLY A 95 10.09 -7.63 13.18
C GLY A 95 9.33 -6.37 12.79
N PHE A 96 9.58 -5.88 11.57
CA PHE A 96 8.92 -4.69 11.04
C PHE A 96 7.69 -5.02 10.20
N PHE A 97 6.69 -4.16 10.33
CA PHE A 97 5.47 -4.17 9.54
C PHE A 97 5.32 -2.83 8.81
N PHE A 98 5.32 -2.90 7.47
CA PHE A 98 5.03 -1.81 6.57
C PHE A 98 3.70 -2.04 5.84
N SER A 99 2.77 -1.09 5.96
CA SER A 99 1.53 -1.10 5.18
C SER A 99 1.36 0.22 4.46
N PHE A 100 1.27 0.17 3.13
CA PHE A 100 0.78 1.33 2.37
C PHE A 100 -0.64 1.67 2.82
N SER A 101 -1.00 2.95 2.73
CA SER A 101 -2.36 3.42 2.97
C SER A 101 -2.74 4.58 2.05
N SER A 102 -4.04 4.78 1.84
CA SER A 102 -4.51 6.07 1.35
C SER A 102 -4.39 7.13 2.46
N PRO A 103 -4.02 8.39 2.15
CA PRO A 103 -3.94 9.45 3.16
C PRO A 103 -5.22 9.62 3.99
N ARG A 104 -6.36 9.38 3.37
CA ARG A 104 -7.69 9.51 3.98
C ARG A 104 -7.95 8.43 5.05
N LEU A 105 -7.51 7.20 4.82
CA LEU A 105 -7.82 6.05 5.68
C LEU A 105 -6.66 5.63 6.58
N TYR A 106 -5.49 6.26 6.43
CA TYR A 106 -4.29 6.01 7.22
C TYR A 106 -4.58 5.93 8.73
N HIS A 107 -5.29 6.92 9.28
CA HIS A 107 -5.61 6.94 10.71
C HIS A 107 -6.34 5.69 11.19
N ARG A 108 -7.29 5.14 10.41
CA ARG A 108 -8.01 3.91 10.77
C ARG A 108 -7.11 2.69 10.72
N MET A 109 -6.30 2.61 9.67
CA MET A 109 -5.39 1.48 9.51
C MET A 109 -4.30 1.51 10.58
N ALA A 110 -3.68 2.66 10.84
CA ALA A 110 -2.68 2.82 11.89
C ALA A 110 -3.22 2.46 13.28
N SER A 111 -4.44 2.92 13.62
CA SER A 111 -5.09 2.52 14.88
C SER A 111 -5.34 1.01 14.94
N ALA A 112 -5.78 0.38 13.85
CA ALA A 112 -5.99 -1.07 13.83
C ALA A 112 -4.68 -1.87 14.02
N VAL A 113 -3.57 -1.35 13.50
CA VAL A 113 -2.22 -1.94 13.70
C VAL A 113 -1.76 -1.78 15.15
N ASP A 114 -1.94 -0.60 15.73
CA ASP A 114 -1.63 -0.31 17.14
C ASP A 114 -2.44 -1.22 18.08
N ASP A 115 -3.77 -1.27 17.88
CA ASP A 115 -4.70 -2.09 18.66
C ASP A 115 -4.49 -3.62 18.48
N ALA A 116 -3.79 -4.05 17.42
CA ALA A 116 -3.38 -5.43 17.24
C ALA A 116 -2.18 -5.83 18.10
N GLY A 117 -1.50 -4.86 18.73
CA GLY A 117 -0.36 -5.07 19.63
C GLY A 117 0.99 -4.60 19.08
N PHE A 118 1.04 -4.05 17.86
CA PHE A 118 2.26 -3.46 17.32
C PHE A 118 2.57 -2.12 17.96
N MET A 119 3.84 -1.74 17.96
CA MET A 119 4.26 -0.38 18.29
C MET A 119 4.40 0.44 17.00
N ILE A 120 3.60 1.50 16.87
CA ILE A 120 3.77 2.45 15.77
C ILE A 120 5.10 3.20 15.95
N ARG A 121 5.97 3.12 14.95
CA ARG A 121 7.31 3.71 14.95
C ARG A 121 7.37 5.02 14.19
N ASP A 122 6.76 5.06 13.01
CA ASP A 122 6.83 6.20 12.11
C ASP A 122 5.71 6.15 11.04
N CYS A 123 5.65 7.18 10.22
CA CYS A 123 4.90 7.23 8.99
C CYS A 123 5.86 7.59 7.84
N PHE A 124 6.17 6.62 6.99
CA PHE A 124 6.88 6.95 5.74
C PHE A 124 5.89 7.58 4.75
N VAL A 125 6.35 8.50 3.93
CA VAL A 125 5.53 9.25 2.97
C VAL A 125 6.15 9.11 1.60
N TRP A 126 5.48 8.40 0.71
CA TRP A 126 5.84 8.38 -0.71
C TRP A 126 5.21 9.58 -1.42
N ILE A 127 6.01 10.53 -1.88
CA ILE A 127 5.60 11.68 -2.68
C ILE A 127 5.69 11.35 -4.17
N TYR A 128 4.70 11.82 -4.93
CA TYR A 128 4.67 11.74 -6.40
C TYR A 128 4.06 13.00 -7.00
N THR A 129 4.61 13.44 -8.14
CA THR A 129 4.21 14.71 -8.78
C THR A 129 3.25 14.50 -9.95
N GLN A 130 3.12 13.28 -10.46
CA GLN A 130 2.27 12.96 -11.61
C GLN A 130 0.90 12.44 -11.17
N ASN A 131 -0.05 13.33 -10.92
CA ASN A 131 -1.45 12.96 -10.65
C ASN A 131 -2.40 14.09 -11.06
N GLN A 132 -3.67 13.76 -11.29
CA GLN A 132 -4.74 14.73 -11.57
C GLN A 132 -5.67 14.84 -10.35
N PRO A 133 -6.28 16.01 -10.08
CA PRO A 133 -7.32 16.12 -9.07
C PRO A 133 -8.50 15.21 -9.42
N LYS A 134 -8.88 14.29 -8.52
CA LYS A 134 -10.07 13.43 -8.69
C LYS A 134 -11.39 14.16 -8.39
N ALA A 135 -11.44 15.47 -8.59
CA ALA A 135 -12.61 16.30 -8.26
C ALA A 135 -13.61 16.37 -9.42
N MET A 136 -14.90 16.25 -9.11
CA MET A 136 -15.97 16.37 -10.09
C MET A 136 -16.37 17.83 -10.32
N GLY A 137 -16.67 18.16 -11.58
CA GLY A 137 -17.30 19.43 -11.95
C GLY A 137 -18.75 19.51 -11.47
N LEU A 138 -19.23 20.74 -11.26
CA LEU A 138 -20.56 20.98 -10.68
C LEU A 138 -21.71 21.02 -11.69
N ASN A 139 -21.40 21.14 -12.99
CA ASN A 139 -22.40 21.33 -14.05
C ASN A 139 -23.49 20.25 -14.04
N HIS A 140 -23.10 18.98 -13.89
CA HIS A 140 -24.05 17.86 -13.84
C HIS A 140 -25.04 17.96 -12.65
N PHE A 141 -24.63 18.56 -11.52
CA PHE A 141 -25.52 18.81 -10.39
C PHE A 141 -26.43 20.00 -10.65
N ILE A 142 -25.90 21.06 -11.25
CA ILE A 142 -26.65 22.28 -11.60
C ILE A 142 -27.75 21.95 -12.62
N ASP A 143 -27.45 21.09 -13.60
CA ASP A 143 -28.41 20.68 -14.63
C ASP A 143 -29.63 19.94 -14.04
N LYS A 144 -29.47 19.26 -12.90
CA LYS A 144 -30.52 18.53 -12.18
C LYS A 144 -31.37 19.38 -11.24
N LEU A 145 -31.00 20.64 -11.00
CA LEU A 145 -31.78 21.52 -10.12
C LEU A 145 -33.13 21.87 -10.76
N ASP A 146 -34.18 21.96 -9.95
CA ASP A 146 -35.49 22.43 -10.38
C ASP A 146 -35.56 23.97 -10.35
N ILE A 147 -34.79 24.60 -11.25
CA ILE A 147 -34.72 26.06 -11.42
C ILE A 147 -34.70 26.42 -12.91
N ASN A 148 -35.04 27.67 -13.22
CA ASN A 148 -35.11 28.13 -14.61
C ASN A 148 -33.73 28.12 -15.32
N LYS A 149 -33.74 28.05 -16.65
CA LYS A 149 -32.54 27.93 -17.48
C LYS A 149 -31.55 29.10 -17.28
N SER A 150 -32.03 30.33 -17.14
CA SER A 150 -31.18 31.51 -16.93
C SER A 150 -30.41 31.39 -15.60
N ALA A 151 -31.08 30.95 -14.54
CA ALA A 151 -30.49 30.75 -13.22
C ALA A 151 -29.45 29.62 -13.24
N LYS A 152 -29.68 28.54 -14.00
CA LYS A 152 -28.67 27.47 -14.19
C LYS A 152 -27.40 28.00 -14.87
N GLU A 153 -27.54 28.78 -15.94
CA GLU A 153 -26.40 29.35 -16.66
C GLU A 153 -25.63 30.37 -15.82
N GLU A 154 -26.33 31.19 -15.04
CA GLU A 154 -25.70 32.09 -14.07
C GLU A 154 -24.93 31.30 -12.99
N LEU A 155 -25.51 30.22 -12.45
CA LEU A 155 -24.83 29.33 -11.50
C LEU A 155 -23.58 28.68 -12.09
N LYS A 156 -23.66 28.15 -13.32
CA LYS A 156 -22.50 27.54 -14.01
C LYS A 156 -21.38 28.56 -14.21
N LYS A 157 -21.71 29.79 -14.59
CA LYS A 157 -20.73 30.88 -14.74
C LYS A 157 -20.10 31.23 -13.40
N LYS A 158 -20.90 31.38 -12.34
CA LYS A 158 -20.44 31.69 -10.98
C LYS A 158 -19.54 30.60 -10.39
N LEU A 159 -19.88 29.33 -10.66
CA LEU A 159 -19.18 28.16 -10.13
C LEU A 159 -18.15 27.56 -11.10
N SER A 160 -17.81 28.30 -12.16
CA SER A 160 -16.75 27.90 -13.09
C SER A 160 -15.42 27.74 -12.34
N GLY A 161 -14.74 26.61 -12.58
CA GLY A 161 -13.49 26.25 -11.88
C GLY A 161 -13.68 25.66 -10.47
N TRP A 162 -14.85 25.81 -9.85
CA TRP A 162 -15.16 25.17 -8.57
C TRP A 162 -15.56 23.71 -8.78
N LYS A 163 -14.98 22.83 -7.97
CA LYS A 163 -15.20 21.38 -8.01
C LYS A 163 -15.53 20.86 -6.62
N THR A 164 -15.94 19.60 -6.54
CA THR A 164 -16.09 18.88 -5.26
C THR A 164 -14.79 18.94 -4.45
N PRO A 165 -14.85 18.93 -3.09
CA PRO A 165 -13.71 19.23 -2.21
C PRO A 165 -12.66 18.11 -2.20
N GLN A 166 -11.92 17.98 -3.30
CA GLN A 166 -10.83 17.04 -3.48
C GLN A 166 -9.73 17.76 -4.25
N ILE A 167 -8.57 17.88 -3.64
CA ILE A 167 -7.36 18.34 -4.32
C ILE A 167 -6.59 17.11 -4.82
N LYS A 168 -5.63 17.35 -5.71
CA LYS A 168 -4.70 16.31 -6.14
C LYS A 168 -3.96 15.74 -4.92
N SER A 169 -4.08 14.44 -4.68
CA SER A 169 -3.19 13.75 -3.75
C SER A 169 -1.82 13.62 -4.40
N CYS A 170 -0.78 14.04 -3.70
CA CYS A 170 0.61 13.97 -4.14
C CYS A 170 1.45 13.07 -3.23
N PHE A 171 0.81 12.29 -2.36
CA PHE A 171 1.51 11.33 -1.52
C PHE A 171 0.66 10.12 -1.13
N GLU A 172 1.35 9.08 -0.70
CA GLU A 172 0.79 7.92 -0.01
C GLU A 172 1.58 7.67 1.28
N PRO A 173 0.92 7.63 2.45
CA PRO A 173 1.58 7.24 3.68
C PRO A 173 1.76 5.72 3.76
N ILE A 174 2.79 5.31 4.48
CA ILE A 174 3.14 3.94 4.79
C ILE A 174 3.26 3.87 6.31
N ILE A 175 2.42 3.04 6.93
CA ILE A 175 2.50 2.75 8.35
C ILE A 175 3.81 2.03 8.60
N VAL A 176 4.62 2.53 9.54
CA VAL A 176 5.82 1.83 10.02
C VAL A 176 5.55 1.39 11.44
N ALA A 177 5.39 0.10 11.63
CA ALA A 177 5.12 -0.51 12.91
C ALA A 177 6.13 -1.62 13.21
N GLN A 178 6.27 -1.99 14.48
CA GLN A 178 7.18 -3.02 14.92
C GLN A 178 6.52 -3.90 15.97
N LYS A 179 6.68 -5.22 15.85
CA LYS A 179 6.28 -6.12 16.94
C LYS A 179 7.19 -5.85 18.14
N PRO A 180 6.68 -5.66 19.36
CA PRO A 180 7.53 -5.38 20.52
C PRO A 180 8.64 -6.45 20.67
N PRO A 181 9.91 -6.05 20.89
CA PRO A 181 10.96 -7.00 21.23
C PRO A 181 10.77 -7.50 22.67
N ASP A 182 11.19 -8.73 22.96
CA ASP A 182 11.15 -9.28 24.34
C ASP A 182 12.19 -8.65 25.27
N LYS A 183 13.25 -8.07 24.71
CA LYS A 183 14.43 -7.57 25.42
C LYS A 183 14.95 -6.29 24.77
N THR A 184 16.22 -5.95 25.02
CA THR A 184 16.87 -4.83 24.34
C THR A 184 16.95 -5.05 22.83
N PHE A 185 17.05 -3.98 22.03
CA PHE A 185 17.20 -4.10 20.58
C PHE A 185 18.45 -4.87 20.16
N LEU A 186 19.55 -4.73 20.91
CA LEU A 186 20.78 -5.46 20.65
C LEU A 186 20.60 -6.96 20.85
N GLU A 187 19.95 -7.37 21.94
CA GLU A 187 19.63 -8.78 22.16
C GLU A 187 18.62 -9.29 21.13
N ASN A 188 17.67 -8.46 20.70
CA ASN A 188 16.68 -8.85 19.69
C ASN A 188 17.32 -9.10 18.32
N ILE A 189 18.22 -8.23 17.87
CA ILE A 189 18.91 -8.42 16.58
C ILE A 189 19.84 -9.65 16.63
N ILE A 190 20.46 -9.94 17.77
CA ILE A 190 21.32 -11.13 17.94
C ILE A 190 20.49 -12.43 17.90
N ASN A 191 19.32 -12.45 18.55
CA ASN A 191 18.53 -13.68 18.70
C ASN A 191 17.54 -13.92 17.56
N ASN A 192 16.94 -12.85 17.02
CA ASN A 192 15.86 -12.93 16.05
C ASN A 192 16.25 -12.39 14.68
N GLU A 193 17.43 -11.78 14.54
CA GLU A 193 17.93 -11.17 13.29
C GLU A 193 16.99 -10.10 12.69
N VAL A 194 16.18 -9.46 13.53
CA VAL A 194 15.26 -8.38 13.15
C VAL A 194 15.25 -7.22 14.15
N GLY A 195 14.74 -6.07 13.72
CA GLY A 195 14.32 -4.98 14.60
C GLY A 195 15.20 -3.74 14.66
N LEU A 196 16.14 -3.61 13.71
CA LEU A 196 16.91 -2.40 13.46
C LEU A 196 16.77 -1.94 12.01
N PHE A 197 16.98 -0.64 11.77
CA PHE A 197 17.09 -0.09 10.42
C PHE A 197 18.55 0.00 9.97
N ASN A 198 18.81 -0.34 8.70
CA ASN A 198 20.10 -0.16 8.06
C ASN A 198 20.25 1.26 7.50
N THR A 199 20.72 2.19 8.34
CA THR A 199 20.93 3.59 7.93
C THR A 199 22.16 3.78 7.05
N ASN A 200 22.96 2.75 6.76
CA ASN A 200 24.08 2.90 5.82
C ASN A 200 23.62 2.95 4.36
N ILE A 201 22.35 2.63 4.08
CA ILE A 201 21.76 2.79 2.75
C ILE A 201 21.84 4.26 2.35
N LYS A 202 22.16 4.50 1.08
CA LYS A 202 22.27 5.84 0.51
C LYS A 202 21.19 6.07 -0.52
N VAL A 203 20.56 7.24 -0.46
CA VAL A 203 19.53 7.71 -1.40
C VAL A 203 19.97 9.02 -2.04
N GLY A 204 19.41 9.37 -3.20
CA GLY A 204 19.75 10.59 -3.92
C GLY A 204 21.27 10.79 -4.10
N ASP A 205 21.77 11.93 -3.62
CA ASP A 205 23.18 12.34 -3.70
C ASP A 205 23.95 11.88 -2.44
N ASN A 206 23.98 10.57 -2.22
CA ASN A 206 24.67 9.93 -1.09
C ASN A 206 24.12 10.32 0.31
N MET A 207 22.83 10.58 0.41
CA MET A 207 22.15 10.98 1.64
C MET A 207 21.63 9.78 2.44
N TYR A 208 21.43 9.97 3.74
CA TYR A 208 20.81 8.97 4.63
C TYR A 208 19.32 8.77 4.31
N PRO A 209 18.74 7.58 4.59
CA PRO A 209 17.34 7.31 4.32
C PRO A 209 16.45 8.21 5.20
N SER A 210 15.32 8.61 4.65
CA SER A 210 14.34 9.52 5.26
C SER A 210 12.97 8.86 5.32
N ASN A 211 12.12 9.35 6.22
CA ASN A 211 10.69 9.00 6.21
C ASN A 211 9.91 9.68 5.06
N ILE A 212 10.57 10.48 4.21
CA ILE A 212 10.01 10.98 2.97
C ILE A 212 10.76 10.36 1.79
N LEU A 213 10.00 9.75 0.87
CA LEU A 213 10.51 9.03 -0.30
C LEU A 213 9.89 9.63 -1.57
N THR A 214 10.68 9.83 -2.62
CA THR A 214 10.17 10.10 -3.98
C THR A 214 10.87 9.19 -4.96
N ILE A 215 10.18 8.79 -6.03
CA ILE A 215 10.81 8.16 -7.20
C ILE A 215 10.92 9.13 -8.37
N ASP A 216 10.24 10.27 -8.29
CA ASP A 216 10.23 11.28 -9.32
C ASP A 216 11.23 12.38 -9.00
N HIS A 217 11.83 12.90 -10.06
CA HIS A 217 12.56 14.16 -9.97
C HIS A 217 11.55 15.29 -9.73
N ILE A 218 11.74 16.02 -8.64
CA ILE A 218 10.90 17.14 -8.24
C ILE A 218 11.70 18.44 -8.35
N SER A 219 12.81 18.51 -7.62
CA SER A 219 13.71 19.65 -7.60
C SER A 219 15.07 19.20 -7.07
N GLU A 220 16.12 19.93 -7.42
CA GLU A 220 17.49 19.56 -7.06
C GLU A 220 17.67 19.34 -5.54
N ILE A 221 17.01 20.14 -4.69
CA ILE A 221 17.13 20.04 -3.23
C ILE A 221 16.39 18.80 -2.69
N MET A 222 15.16 18.57 -3.15
CA MET A 222 14.34 17.42 -2.71
C MET A 222 14.95 16.10 -3.21
N ASP A 223 15.44 16.10 -4.45
CA ASP A 223 15.96 14.91 -5.10
C ASP A 223 17.26 14.43 -4.42
N LYS A 224 18.11 15.37 -3.98
CA LYS A 224 19.32 15.05 -3.21
C LYS A 224 19.02 14.21 -1.98
N SER A 225 17.91 14.48 -1.29
CA SER A 225 17.63 13.93 0.04
C SER A 225 16.61 12.79 0.07
N PHE A 226 15.69 12.73 -0.89
CA PHE A 226 14.51 11.84 -0.81
C PHE A 226 14.37 10.89 -2.00
N LEU A 227 15.16 11.06 -3.06
CA LEU A 227 15.00 10.27 -4.28
C LEU A 227 15.51 8.85 -4.11
N VAL A 228 14.59 7.89 -4.22
CA VAL A 228 14.89 6.48 -4.45
C VAL A 228 14.96 6.27 -5.96
N GLY A 229 16.10 5.80 -6.46
CA GLY A 229 16.35 5.65 -7.90
C GLY A 229 15.26 4.84 -8.61
N LYS A 230 14.87 5.26 -9.83
CA LYS A 230 13.83 4.57 -10.60
C LYS A 230 14.26 3.16 -11.00
N PRO A 231 13.34 2.17 -10.99
CA PRO A 231 13.58 0.87 -11.63
C PRO A 231 13.85 1.06 -13.12
N THR A 232 14.82 0.31 -13.66
CA THR A 232 15.24 0.42 -15.06
C THR A 232 14.15 -0.04 -16.04
N LYS A 233 14.20 0.39 -17.31
CA LYS A 233 13.20 -0.02 -18.34
C LYS A 233 13.13 -1.54 -18.52
N ASN A 234 14.24 -2.25 -18.30
CA ASN A 234 14.24 -3.71 -18.34
C ASN A 234 13.33 -4.28 -17.24
N GLU A 235 13.30 -3.72 -16.03
CA GLU A 235 12.55 -4.26 -14.87
C GLU A 235 11.02 -4.14 -14.95
N ARG A 236 10.46 -3.35 -15.87
CA ARG A 236 9.01 -3.06 -15.90
C ARG A 236 8.16 -4.16 -16.55
N GLY A 237 8.69 -4.86 -17.56
CA GLY A 237 7.96 -5.85 -18.37
C GLY A 237 6.79 -5.24 -19.16
N ASP A 238 6.51 -5.74 -20.36
CA ASP A 238 5.54 -5.12 -21.28
C ASP A 238 4.06 -5.43 -20.96
N TYR A 239 3.74 -6.15 -19.87
CA TYR A 239 2.45 -6.83 -19.68
C TYR A 239 1.66 -6.51 -18.38
N ASN A 240 1.95 -5.40 -17.68
CA ASN A 240 1.28 -5.12 -16.39
C ASN A 240 -0.02 -4.29 -16.55
N PHE A 241 -1.18 -4.95 -16.47
CA PHE A 241 -2.51 -4.32 -16.53
C PHE A 241 -3.13 -4.01 -15.15
N HIS A 242 -2.38 -4.16 -14.05
CA HIS A 242 -2.91 -3.92 -12.70
C HIS A 242 -3.07 -2.42 -12.42
N MET A 243 -4.24 -1.99 -11.92
CA MET A 243 -4.58 -0.56 -11.79
C MET A 243 -3.80 0.17 -10.68
N THR A 244 -3.30 -0.54 -9.65
CA THR A 244 -2.62 0.04 -8.48
C THR A 244 -1.28 -0.64 -8.17
N VAL A 245 -0.35 -0.64 -9.13
CA VAL A 245 1.00 -1.23 -8.92
C VAL A 245 1.86 -0.28 -8.11
N LYS A 246 2.41 -0.74 -6.97
CA LYS A 246 3.38 0.04 -6.19
C LYS A 246 4.74 0.13 -6.87
N PRO A 247 5.50 1.22 -6.66
CA PRO A 247 6.83 1.35 -7.25
C PRO A 247 7.79 0.31 -6.68
N LEU A 248 8.36 -0.50 -7.58
CA LEU A 248 9.32 -1.53 -7.23
C LEU A 248 10.50 -0.98 -6.40
N ALA A 249 11.02 0.19 -6.78
CA ALA A 249 12.15 0.82 -6.09
C ALA A 249 11.86 1.14 -4.62
N ILE A 250 10.62 1.52 -4.29
CA ILE A 250 10.23 1.80 -2.89
C ILE A 250 10.21 0.49 -2.10
N CYS A 251 9.61 -0.57 -2.66
CA CYS A 251 9.60 -1.88 -2.01
C CYS A 251 11.03 -2.40 -1.78
N GLU A 252 11.91 -2.30 -2.78
CA GLU A 252 13.31 -2.69 -2.65
C GLU A 252 14.05 -1.85 -1.60
N HIS A 253 13.80 -0.54 -1.56
CA HIS A 253 14.39 0.35 -0.55
C HIS A 253 13.98 -0.07 0.86
N ILE A 254 12.70 -0.31 1.11
CA ILE A 254 12.18 -0.76 2.41
C ILE A 254 12.80 -2.11 2.79
N ILE A 255 12.84 -3.07 1.87
CA ILE A 255 13.42 -4.40 2.14
C ILE A 255 14.91 -4.27 2.48
N LYS A 256 15.69 -3.49 1.73
CA LYS A 256 17.11 -3.26 2.05
C LYS A 256 17.27 -2.58 3.41
N LEU A 257 16.36 -1.66 3.75
CA LEU A 257 16.36 -0.89 4.99
C LEU A 257 16.05 -1.74 6.23
N SER A 258 15.17 -2.73 6.11
CA SER A 258 14.64 -3.45 7.28
C SER A 258 14.98 -4.95 7.35
N ALA A 259 15.34 -5.61 6.23
CA ALA A 259 15.60 -7.05 6.19
C ALA A 259 17.08 -7.37 6.43
N PHE A 260 17.45 -7.57 7.69
CA PHE A 260 18.83 -7.81 8.13
C PHE A 260 19.34 -9.20 7.71
N SER A 261 18.70 -10.29 8.14
CA SER A 261 19.14 -11.67 7.85
C SER A 261 19.25 -11.93 6.36
N LYS A 262 20.27 -12.68 5.91
CA LYS A 262 20.42 -13.09 4.51
C LYS A 262 19.23 -13.94 4.04
N ASP A 263 18.70 -14.76 4.94
CA ASP A 263 17.58 -15.66 4.65
C ASP A 263 16.22 -15.07 5.03
N ALA A 264 16.16 -13.77 5.32
CA ALA A 264 14.95 -13.07 5.75
C ALA A 264 13.77 -13.34 4.81
N VAL A 265 12.60 -13.61 5.40
CA VAL A 265 11.35 -13.87 4.69
C VAL A 265 10.48 -12.62 4.70
N ILE A 266 10.19 -12.10 3.50
CA ILE A 266 9.30 -10.95 3.28
C ILE A 266 7.88 -11.45 2.98
N LEU A 267 6.92 -11.12 3.82
CA LEU A 267 5.51 -11.48 3.64
C LEU A 267 4.72 -10.31 3.06
N ASP A 268 3.94 -10.59 2.01
CA ASP A 268 2.90 -9.72 1.49
C ASP A 268 1.57 -10.48 1.39
N PRO A 269 0.61 -10.28 2.32
CA PRO A 269 -0.69 -10.92 2.28
C PRO A 269 -1.62 -10.38 1.17
N PHE A 270 -1.22 -9.32 0.46
CA PHE A 270 -1.98 -8.65 -0.61
C PHE A 270 -1.07 -8.38 -1.80
N VAL A 271 -0.38 -9.42 -2.27
CA VAL A 271 0.76 -9.30 -3.18
C VAL A 271 0.39 -8.72 -4.55
N GLY A 272 -0.88 -8.81 -4.96
CA GLY A 272 -1.37 -8.31 -6.24
C GLY A 272 -0.52 -8.80 -7.41
N SER A 273 -0.07 -7.86 -8.25
CA SER A 273 0.82 -8.15 -9.38
C SER A 273 2.25 -8.58 -9.00
N GLY A 274 2.60 -8.80 -7.73
CA GLY A 274 3.88 -9.39 -7.35
C GLY A 274 5.01 -8.41 -7.03
N THR A 275 4.74 -7.11 -6.85
CA THR A 275 5.84 -6.11 -6.67
C THR A 275 6.71 -6.42 -5.46
N THR A 276 6.11 -6.75 -4.30
CA THR A 276 6.88 -7.08 -3.09
C THR A 276 7.73 -8.34 -3.28
N ALA A 277 7.19 -9.38 -3.92
CA ALA A 277 7.92 -10.61 -4.21
C ALA A 277 9.10 -10.37 -5.18
N VAL A 278 8.88 -9.57 -6.22
CA VAL A 278 9.94 -9.16 -7.15
C VAL A 278 11.03 -8.36 -6.44
N ALA A 279 10.65 -7.41 -5.58
CA ALA A 279 11.58 -6.61 -4.78
C ALA A 279 12.42 -7.47 -3.84
N ALA A 280 11.79 -8.42 -3.16
CA ALA A 280 12.47 -9.36 -2.26
C ALA A 280 13.50 -10.20 -3.04
N LYS A 281 13.11 -10.76 -4.19
CA LYS A 281 14.01 -11.54 -5.05
C LYS A 281 15.20 -10.71 -5.54
N ASN A 282 14.97 -9.48 -6.00
CA ASN A 282 16.05 -8.56 -6.41
C ASN A 282 17.00 -8.20 -5.26
N ALA A 283 16.47 -8.11 -4.04
CA ALA A 283 17.26 -7.87 -2.82
C ALA A 283 17.94 -9.15 -2.27
N GLY A 284 17.80 -10.30 -2.94
CA GLY A 284 18.36 -11.58 -2.50
C GLY A 284 17.70 -12.14 -1.25
N LYS A 285 16.41 -11.83 -1.02
CA LYS A 285 15.62 -12.27 0.14
C LYS A 285 14.55 -13.29 -0.26
N ASN A 286 14.10 -14.06 0.72
CA ASN A 286 12.97 -14.97 0.54
C ASN A 286 11.65 -14.19 0.59
N PHE A 287 10.58 -14.72 -0.02
CA PHE A 287 9.26 -14.09 0.02
C PHE A 287 8.11 -15.07 0.20
N ILE A 288 6.99 -14.58 0.71
CA ILE A 288 5.68 -15.26 0.66
C ILE A 288 4.69 -14.22 0.16
N GLY A 289 4.06 -14.48 -0.99
CA GLY A 289 3.03 -13.60 -1.55
C GLY A 289 1.67 -14.29 -1.54
N ILE A 290 0.62 -13.59 -1.10
CA ILE A 290 -0.75 -14.11 -1.09
C ILE A 290 -1.65 -13.13 -1.83
N ASP A 291 -2.54 -13.62 -2.68
CA ASP A 291 -3.64 -12.83 -3.21
C ASP A 291 -4.87 -13.70 -3.46
N SER A 292 -6.06 -13.15 -3.22
CA SER A 292 -7.32 -13.85 -3.50
C SER A 292 -7.65 -13.95 -4.99
N ASN A 293 -7.05 -13.09 -5.83
CA ASN A 293 -7.33 -13.02 -7.25
C ASN A 293 -6.34 -13.90 -8.07
N PRO A 294 -6.82 -14.98 -8.71
CA PRO A 294 -5.97 -15.88 -9.50
C PRO A 294 -5.29 -15.20 -10.70
N GLU A 295 -5.88 -14.15 -11.27
CA GLU A 295 -5.25 -13.44 -12.39
C GLU A 295 -4.05 -12.60 -11.92
N TYR A 296 -4.14 -12.01 -10.73
CA TYR A 296 -3.04 -11.25 -10.14
C TYR A 296 -1.88 -12.16 -9.72
N THR A 297 -2.18 -13.31 -9.11
CA THR A 297 -1.14 -14.29 -8.76
C THR A 297 -0.46 -14.84 -10.01
N LYS A 298 -1.19 -15.05 -11.12
CA LYS A 298 -0.60 -15.43 -12.40
C LYS A 298 0.38 -14.38 -12.93
N ILE A 299 -0.01 -13.10 -12.94
CA ILE A 299 0.87 -11.99 -13.33
C ILE A 299 2.13 -11.95 -12.45
N ALA A 300 1.97 -12.12 -11.13
CA ALA A 300 3.09 -12.15 -10.19
C ALA A 300 4.09 -13.28 -10.51
N LEU A 301 3.59 -14.49 -10.79
CA LEU A 301 4.42 -15.63 -11.17
C LEU A 301 5.15 -15.40 -12.49
N GLU A 302 4.47 -14.85 -13.51
CA GLU A 302 5.11 -14.51 -14.79
C GLU A 302 6.25 -13.49 -14.62
N ARG A 303 6.04 -12.45 -13.80
CA ARG A 303 7.10 -11.47 -13.47
C ARG A 303 8.29 -12.12 -12.78
N LEU A 304 8.05 -13.04 -11.84
CA LEU A 304 9.10 -13.75 -11.11
C LEU A 304 9.90 -14.72 -11.99
N ASN A 305 9.25 -15.37 -12.96
CA ASN A 305 9.90 -16.27 -13.93
C ASN A 305 10.77 -15.48 -14.92
N ASN A 306 10.26 -14.34 -15.42
CA ASN A 306 11.03 -13.47 -16.32
C ASN A 306 12.32 -12.92 -15.70
N LEU A 307 12.39 -12.78 -14.38
CA LEU A 307 13.63 -12.42 -13.68
C LEU A 307 14.66 -13.55 -13.68
N GLN A 308 14.24 -14.81 -13.57
CA GLN A 308 15.15 -15.96 -13.61
C GLN A 308 15.84 -16.09 -14.97
N HIS A 309 15.11 -15.81 -16.07
CA HIS A 309 15.65 -15.87 -17.42
C HIS A 309 16.66 -14.76 -17.76
N ARG A 310 16.78 -13.71 -16.93
CA ARG A 310 17.76 -12.63 -17.13
C ARG A 310 19.05 -12.80 -16.34
N LEU A 311 19.06 -13.76 -15.41
CA LEU A 311 20.21 -14.08 -14.55
C LEU A 311 20.98 -15.32 -15.05
N LEU A 312 20.54 -15.92 -16.17
CA LEU A 312 21.20 -16.97 -16.94
C LEU A 312 21.77 -16.37 -18.22
#